data_AF-A0A1G4AU11-F1
#
_entry.id   AF-A0A1G4AU11-F1
#
_cell.length_a   1.000
_cell.length_b   1.000
_cell.length_c   1.000
_cell.angle_alpha   90.00
_cell.angle_beta   90.00
_cell.angle_gamma   90.00
#
_symmetry.space_group_name_H-M   'P 1'
#
loop_
_entity.id
_entity.type
_entity.pdbx_description
1 polymer ?
#
loop_
_entity_poly.entity_id
_entity_poly.type
_entity_poly.pdbx_seq_one_letter_code
_entity_poly.pdbx_strand_id
1 'polypeptide(L)'
;MPRLGYKKSRGGCARCKQRRVKCDESKPCSACIRHNTQCSLLKGSADGSGSGSGDTLSWEASSSSKPEVSRVPSFQRRSSSRTGSSGSRKTQTPSTSPIDPSLTPSSLLEANLKLPADFASDRGSSIGNRRSSVAASSPDPFPYFVKFSTEAVEPVHLSKWITDLELMHHYSTATSLTMPRSSDVGSIWQFVVPKLGLTYTFLMHGILAIGALHLGNLHPEQRDSYALHASQHQSDAIAGMRESLINITPDNCHALFAASSLLLLNAYSTFPYQRGAPHSQEAPSVDDILDVFLLVRGMSHILSSFQPAIQAGPLRNFFTEVVAPASTPVLEAVTQHLENLQTTLKTSSADESTKTIVNKEINVFLGWIMHAVETTAFPELRVALTWPINLTEEYLQLLRNRDPAALTLLAYYSVVIRSTESTTWFMQGWGINSARAIASDLDPEWKEMVKWPLAFMSDRSIQL
;
A
#
# COMPACT_ATOMS: atom_id res chain seq x y z
N MET A 1 10.79 6.83 -34.15
CA MET A 1 11.67 5.94 -34.93
C MET A 1 10.83 5.11 -35.89
N PRO A 2 11.14 5.05 -37.20
CA PRO A 2 10.41 4.19 -38.12
C PRO A 2 10.73 2.72 -37.79
N ARG A 3 9.70 1.88 -37.72
CA ARG A 3 9.87 0.43 -37.50
C ARG A 3 10.62 -0.14 -38.70
N LEU A 4 11.89 -0.48 -38.53
CA LEU A 4 12.65 -1.24 -39.54
C LEU A 4 11.90 -2.54 -39.83
N GLY A 5 11.30 -2.65 -41.01
CA GLY A 5 10.73 -3.88 -41.50
C GLY A 5 11.83 -4.93 -41.64
N TYR A 6 11.76 -6.00 -40.86
CA TYR A 6 12.73 -7.09 -40.96
C TYR A 6 12.35 -8.04 -42.11
N LYS A 7 13.35 -8.57 -42.84
CA LYS A 7 13.14 -9.59 -43.87
C LYS A 7 12.50 -10.83 -43.25
N LYS A 8 11.37 -11.27 -43.81
CA LYS A 8 10.65 -12.48 -43.38
C LYS A 8 11.57 -13.69 -43.56
N SER A 9 11.81 -14.46 -42.49
CA SER A 9 12.58 -15.70 -42.59
C SER A 9 11.76 -16.74 -43.36
N ARG A 10 12.35 -17.36 -44.39
CA ARG A 10 11.65 -18.36 -45.22
C ARG A 10 11.40 -19.65 -44.42
N GLY A 11 12.31 -20.03 -43.52
CA GLY A 11 12.28 -21.25 -42.71
C GLY A 11 11.66 -21.11 -41.30
N GLY A 12 11.11 -19.94 -40.94
CA GLY A 12 10.62 -19.70 -39.58
C GLY A 12 9.45 -20.60 -39.16
N CYS A 13 9.36 -20.90 -37.86
CA CYS A 13 8.29 -21.71 -37.30
C CYS A 13 6.91 -21.07 -37.50
N ALA A 14 5.84 -21.89 -37.52
CA ALA A 14 4.48 -21.44 -37.78
C ALA A 14 4.02 -20.38 -36.77
N ARG A 15 4.40 -20.52 -35.49
CA ARG A 15 4.06 -19.57 -34.43
C ARG A 15 4.76 -18.22 -34.60
N CYS A 16 6.02 -18.19 -35.00
CA CYS A 16 6.74 -16.95 -35.27
C CYS A 16 6.20 -16.24 -36.52
N LYS A 17 5.80 -17.02 -37.54
CA LYS A 17 5.14 -16.49 -38.75
C LYS A 17 3.77 -15.87 -38.42
N GLN A 18 2.93 -16.56 -37.63
CA GLN A 18 1.62 -16.06 -37.19
C GLN A 18 1.74 -14.76 -36.40
N ARG A 19 2.73 -14.69 -35.49
CA ARG A 19 2.94 -13.53 -34.62
C ARG A 19 3.67 -12.37 -35.28
N ARG A 20 4.09 -12.53 -36.55
CA ARG A 20 4.93 -11.56 -37.26
C ARG A 20 6.10 -11.11 -36.39
N VAL A 21 6.91 -12.09 -35.97
CA VAL A 21 8.19 -11.88 -35.27
C VAL A 21 9.32 -12.65 -35.96
N LYS A 22 10.58 -12.23 -35.78
CA LYS A 22 11.74 -12.91 -36.37
C LYS A 22 11.97 -14.26 -35.69
N CYS A 23 11.99 -15.33 -36.47
CA CYS A 23 12.40 -16.66 -36.02
C CYS A 23 13.91 -16.82 -36.24
N ASP A 24 14.60 -17.39 -35.26
CA ASP A 24 16.03 -17.74 -35.31
C ASP A 24 16.26 -19.16 -35.86
N GLU A 25 15.19 -19.86 -36.27
CA GLU A 25 15.21 -21.17 -36.95
C GLU A 25 15.91 -22.31 -36.16
N SER A 26 16.29 -22.06 -34.91
CA SER A 26 16.75 -23.08 -33.96
C SER A 26 15.60 -24.01 -33.55
N LYS A 27 15.92 -25.24 -33.11
CA LYS A 27 14.97 -26.27 -32.70
C LYS A 27 15.16 -26.60 -31.21
N PRO A 28 14.33 -26.07 -30.28
CA PRO A 28 13.24 -25.10 -30.48
C PRO A 28 13.73 -23.67 -30.67
N CYS A 29 12.91 -22.83 -31.32
CA CYS A 29 13.29 -21.44 -31.61
C CYS A 29 13.23 -20.57 -30.35
N SER A 30 14.18 -19.65 -30.16
CA SER A 30 14.31 -18.85 -28.94
C SER A 30 13.10 -17.95 -28.67
N ALA A 31 12.36 -17.55 -29.73
CA ALA A 31 11.11 -16.82 -29.60
C ALA A 31 9.98 -17.69 -29.03
N CYS A 32 9.91 -18.97 -29.39
CA CYS A 32 8.93 -19.90 -28.79
C CYS A 32 9.26 -20.19 -27.32
N ILE A 33 10.55 -20.36 -26.99
CA ILE A 33 11.02 -20.58 -25.61
C ILE A 33 10.67 -19.39 -24.72
N ARG A 34 11.01 -18.16 -25.14
CA ARG A 34 10.71 -16.94 -24.38
C ARG A 34 9.23 -16.72 -24.08
N HIS A 35 8.37 -17.23 -24.95
CA HIS A 35 6.93 -17.11 -24.80
C HIS A 35 6.27 -18.38 -24.28
N ASN A 36 7.06 -19.35 -23.81
CA ASN A 36 6.60 -20.62 -23.27
C ASN A 36 5.56 -21.33 -24.17
N THR A 37 5.81 -21.33 -25.48
CA THR A 37 4.91 -21.93 -26.49
C THR A 37 5.61 -23.01 -27.28
N GLN A 38 4.86 -24.02 -27.71
CA GLN A 38 5.39 -25.14 -28.48
C GLN A 38 5.90 -24.69 -29.86
N CYS A 39 7.17 -24.98 -30.16
CA CYS A 39 7.79 -24.64 -31.44
C CYS A 39 7.44 -25.69 -32.51
N SER A 40 6.86 -25.26 -33.63
CA SER A 40 6.52 -26.16 -34.74
C SER A 40 7.74 -26.77 -35.44
N LEU A 41 8.95 -26.23 -35.24
CA LEU A 41 10.18 -26.80 -35.81
C LEU A 41 10.67 -28.05 -35.07
N LEU A 42 10.11 -28.36 -33.89
CA LEU A 42 10.41 -29.58 -33.14
C LEU A 42 9.76 -30.83 -33.75
N LYS A 43 8.66 -30.67 -34.51
CA LYS A 43 7.97 -31.76 -35.19
C LYS A 43 8.26 -31.70 -36.68
N GLY A 44 9.34 -32.35 -37.08
CA GLY A 44 9.72 -32.48 -38.48
C GLY A 44 10.29 -33.85 -38.78
N SER A 45 9.44 -34.88 -38.69
CA SER A 45 9.45 -36.06 -39.58
C SER A 45 8.17 -36.89 -39.38
N ALA A 46 7.47 -37.08 -40.51
CA ALA A 46 6.41 -38.06 -40.84
C ALA A 46 4.96 -37.87 -40.34
N ASP A 47 4.06 -37.94 -41.32
CA ASP A 47 2.59 -37.86 -41.32
C ASP A 47 1.88 -39.11 -40.76
N GLY A 48 0.58 -38.96 -40.45
CA GLY A 48 -0.42 -40.01 -40.71
C GLY A 48 -1.30 -40.47 -39.54
N SER A 49 -2.57 -40.01 -39.55
CA SER A 49 -3.81 -40.75 -39.20
C SER A 49 -3.96 -41.51 -37.87
N GLY A 50 -5.07 -41.27 -37.16
CA GLY A 50 -5.68 -42.28 -36.27
C GLY A 50 -6.33 -41.74 -34.99
N SER A 51 -7.67 -41.75 -35.00
CA SER A 51 -8.59 -41.71 -33.85
C SER A 51 -8.29 -42.75 -32.76
N GLY A 52 -8.58 -42.44 -31.49
CA GLY A 52 -8.63 -43.45 -30.42
C GLY A 52 -8.65 -42.88 -29.01
N SER A 53 -9.74 -43.16 -28.30
CA SER A 53 -10.07 -42.86 -26.91
C SER A 53 -9.18 -43.58 -25.90
N GLY A 54 -9.22 -43.14 -24.63
CA GLY A 54 -9.12 -44.03 -23.48
C GLY A 54 -7.89 -43.88 -22.57
N ASP A 55 -8.20 -43.51 -21.32
CA ASP A 55 -7.70 -44.10 -20.07
C ASP A 55 -6.35 -43.71 -19.45
N THR A 56 -6.48 -42.95 -18.36
CA THR A 56 -6.10 -43.23 -16.95
C THR A 56 -4.76 -43.87 -16.57
N LEU A 57 -4.30 -43.44 -15.38
CA LEU A 57 -3.28 -44.01 -14.46
C LEU A 57 -1.82 -43.64 -14.79
N SER A 58 -0.92 -43.42 -13.85
CA SER A 58 -0.96 -43.21 -12.39
C SER A 58 0.46 -42.83 -11.99
N TRP A 59 0.57 -42.01 -10.96
CA TRP A 59 1.82 -41.69 -10.29
C TRP A 59 2.23 -42.87 -9.42
N GLU A 60 3.44 -43.40 -9.60
CA GLU A 60 4.16 -44.12 -8.55
C GLU A 60 5.65 -43.84 -8.63
N ALA A 61 6.20 -43.49 -7.47
CA ALA A 61 7.59 -43.20 -7.21
C ALA A 61 8.30 -44.45 -6.69
N SER A 62 9.61 -44.57 -6.92
CA SER A 62 10.59 -45.05 -5.94
C SER A 62 12.04 -44.88 -6.43
N SER A 63 12.82 -44.13 -5.64
CA SER A 63 14.20 -44.36 -5.15
C SER A 63 15.09 -45.43 -5.83
N SER A 64 16.42 -45.35 -5.92
CA SER A 64 17.49 -44.42 -5.54
C SER A 64 18.82 -45.12 -5.85
N SER A 65 19.82 -44.44 -6.42
CA SER A 65 21.26 -44.58 -6.06
C SER A 65 22.16 -43.71 -6.96
N LYS A 66 23.04 -42.93 -6.32
CA LYS A 66 24.17 -42.12 -6.86
C LYS A 66 25.37 -43.04 -7.25
N PRO A 67 26.54 -42.58 -7.78
CA PRO A 67 27.09 -41.20 -7.88
C PRO A 67 27.87 -40.83 -9.17
N GLU A 68 28.34 -39.56 -9.21
CA GLU A 68 29.72 -39.13 -9.54
C GLU A 68 29.92 -38.01 -10.59
N VAL A 69 30.23 -36.83 -10.04
CA VAL A 69 31.12 -35.70 -10.43
C VAL A 69 31.72 -35.64 -11.87
N SER A 70 31.48 -34.55 -12.61
CA SER A 70 32.48 -33.45 -12.80
C SER A 70 32.31 -32.57 -14.07
N ARG A 71 32.63 -31.29 -13.86
CA ARG A 71 33.16 -30.25 -14.78
C ARG A 71 32.21 -29.55 -15.78
N VAL A 72 32.01 -28.25 -15.52
CA VAL A 72 31.71 -27.22 -16.53
C VAL A 72 32.88 -26.21 -16.52
N PRO A 73 33.36 -25.70 -17.69
CA PRO A 73 34.57 -24.90 -17.76
C PRO A 73 34.34 -23.40 -17.49
N SER A 74 35.37 -22.81 -16.92
CA SER A 74 35.62 -21.39 -16.70
C SER A 74 35.92 -20.65 -18.00
N PHE A 75 35.41 -19.42 -18.14
CA PHE A 75 35.91 -18.44 -19.11
C PHE A 75 36.61 -17.28 -18.42
N GLN A 76 37.80 -16.99 -18.94
CA GLN A 76 38.84 -16.15 -18.36
C GLN A 76 38.52 -14.66 -18.40
N ARG A 77 38.94 -14.02 -17.32
CA ARG A 77 39.13 -12.59 -17.11
C ARG A 77 40.23 -12.08 -18.06
N ARG A 78 39.95 -11.05 -18.87
CA ARG A 78 40.99 -10.22 -19.49
C ARG A 78 41.04 -8.88 -18.77
N SER A 79 42.16 -8.64 -18.08
CA SER A 79 42.58 -7.34 -17.59
C SER A 79 43.35 -6.60 -18.67
N SER A 80 43.08 -5.30 -18.83
CA SER A 80 44.01 -4.36 -19.44
C SER A 80 43.94 -3.05 -18.68
N SER A 81 45.04 -2.74 -17.99
CA SER A 81 45.32 -1.46 -17.35
C SER A 81 45.91 -0.48 -18.38
N ARG A 82 45.51 0.79 -18.31
CA ARG A 82 46.37 1.95 -18.63
C ARG A 82 45.77 3.28 -18.14
N THR A 83 46.41 3.81 -17.09
CA THR A 83 46.88 5.20 -16.88
C THR A 83 46.05 6.40 -17.39
N GLY A 84 45.48 7.15 -16.43
CA GLY A 84 45.77 8.58 -16.16
C GLY A 84 45.24 9.67 -17.10
N SER A 85 44.32 10.51 -16.61
CA SER A 85 44.45 11.98 -16.62
C SER A 85 43.31 12.65 -15.82
N SER A 86 43.67 13.71 -15.12
CA SER A 86 42.84 14.58 -14.28
C SER A 86 41.80 15.38 -15.08
N GLY A 87 40.61 15.57 -14.50
CA GLY A 87 39.65 16.56 -14.98
C GLY A 87 38.46 16.69 -14.02
N SER A 88 38.46 17.75 -13.21
CA SER A 88 37.36 18.14 -12.32
C SER A 88 36.04 18.22 -13.09
N ARG A 89 35.03 17.46 -12.67
CA ARG A 89 33.66 17.60 -13.16
C ARG A 89 32.68 17.54 -11.99
N LYS A 90 31.98 18.65 -11.79
CA LYS A 90 30.90 18.83 -10.81
C LYS A 90 29.87 17.70 -10.96
N THR A 91 29.60 17.00 -9.86
CA THR A 91 28.54 16.01 -9.73
C THR A 91 27.18 16.71 -9.70
N GLN A 92 26.44 16.61 -10.81
CA GLN A 92 24.99 16.82 -10.83
C GLN A 92 24.33 15.49 -10.46
N THR A 93 23.50 15.52 -9.43
CA THR A 93 22.54 14.47 -9.09
C THR A 93 21.43 14.43 -10.15
N PRO A 94 20.96 13.25 -10.60
CA PRO A 94 19.78 13.18 -11.46
C PRO A 94 18.53 13.24 -10.59
N SER A 95 17.82 14.38 -10.61
CA SER A 95 16.45 14.48 -10.08
C SER A 95 15.50 13.80 -11.06
N THR A 96 14.97 12.64 -10.68
CA THR A 96 13.84 12.02 -11.39
C THR A 96 12.54 12.59 -10.83
N SER A 97 12.10 13.74 -11.34
CA SER A 97 10.69 14.10 -11.35
C SER A 97 10.07 13.52 -12.62
N PRO A 98 9.04 12.66 -12.56
CA PRO A 98 8.26 12.35 -13.73
C PRO A 98 7.16 13.42 -13.86
N ILE A 99 7.05 13.98 -15.08
CA ILE A 99 6.01 14.86 -15.62
C ILE A 99 6.42 16.34 -15.69
N ASP A 100 6.73 16.72 -16.94
CA ASP A 100 6.73 18.09 -17.43
C ASP A 100 5.26 18.56 -17.49
N PRO A 101 4.85 19.61 -16.75
CA PRO A 101 3.47 20.08 -16.69
C PRO A 101 2.93 20.59 -18.04
N SER A 102 3.77 20.71 -19.06
CA SER A 102 3.38 21.05 -20.44
C SER A 102 2.65 19.93 -21.20
N LEU A 103 2.59 18.69 -20.67
CA LEU A 103 2.00 17.53 -21.36
C LEU A 103 0.64 17.07 -20.79
N THR A 104 0.17 17.64 -19.69
CA THR A 104 -1.21 17.45 -19.20
C THR A 104 -2.14 18.41 -19.95
N PRO A 105 -3.09 17.91 -20.77
CA PRO A 105 -4.05 18.80 -21.43
C PRO A 105 -4.91 19.51 -20.38
N SER A 106 -5.03 20.84 -20.50
CA SER A 106 -5.79 21.73 -19.60
C SER A 106 -7.25 21.31 -19.38
N SER A 107 -7.78 20.43 -20.23
CA SER A 107 -9.16 19.98 -20.22
C SER A 107 -9.56 19.14 -19.00
N LEU A 108 -8.65 18.41 -18.35
CA LEU A 108 -9.02 17.57 -17.18
C LEU A 108 -9.20 18.41 -15.91
N LEU A 109 -8.36 19.43 -15.72
CA LEU A 109 -8.44 20.35 -14.59
C LEU A 109 -9.62 21.33 -14.75
N GLU A 110 -9.82 21.84 -15.96
CA GLU A 110 -10.93 22.77 -16.28
C GLU A 110 -12.29 22.08 -16.39
N ALA A 111 -12.36 20.79 -16.73
CA ALA A 111 -13.62 20.04 -16.75
C ALA A 111 -14.18 19.83 -15.33
N ASN A 112 -13.30 19.61 -14.35
CA ASN A 112 -13.70 19.44 -12.95
C ASN A 112 -14.17 20.76 -12.31
N LEU A 113 -13.65 21.91 -12.74
CA LEU A 113 -14.06 23.24 -12.25
C LEU A 113 -15.44 23.71 -12.77
N LYS A 114 -15.99 23.05 -13.81
CA LYS A 114 -17.26 23.46 -14.46
C LYS A 114 -18.45 22.56 -14.12
N LEU A 115 -18.29 21.65 -13.16
CA LEU A 115 -19.37 20.77 -12.73
C LEU A 115 -20.42 21.57 -11.91
N PRO A 116 -21.73 21.52 -12.25
CA PRO A 116 -22.76 22.36 -11.62
C PRO A 116 -22.98 22.00 -10.16
N ALA A 117 -23.17 22.97 -9.26
CA ALA A 117 -23.30 22.84 -7.80
C ALA A 117 -24.42 21.93 -7.23
N ASP A 118 -25.12 21.15 -8.07
CA ASP A 118 -26.13 20.17 -7.65
C ASP A 118 -25.51 18.93 -6.97
N PHE A 119 -24.18 18.88 -6.82
CA PHE A 119 -23.38 17.81 -6.19
C PHE A 119 -23.65 17.56 -4.70
N ALA A 120 -24.42 18.39 -4.00
CA ALA A 120 -24.58 18.30 -2.55
C ALA A 120 -25.95 17.79 -2.05
N SER A 121 -26.91 17.52 -2.92
CA SER A 121 -28.23 17.06 -2.46
C SER A 121 -28.85 16.08 -3.44
N ASP A 122 -28.74 14.79 -3.14
CA ASP A 122 -29.81 13.88 -3.54
C ASP A 122 -30.08 12.80 -2.50
N ARG A 123 -30.72 13.24 -1.42
CA ARG A 123 -31.72 12.44 -0.71
C ARG A 123 -32.98 13.29 -0.59
N GLY A 124 -33.94 13.10 -1.49
CA GLY A 124 -35.25 13.71 -1.35
C GLY A 124 -36.15 13.65 -2.58
N SER A 125 -36.83 12.52 -2.76
CA SER A 125 -38.20 12.36 -3.28
C SER A 125 -38.69 13.15 -4.52
N SER A 126 -39.29 12.37 -5.42
CA SER A 126 -40.50 12.63 -6.22
C SER A 126 -40.35 12.96 -7.71
N ILE A 127 -40.80 11.99 -8.51
CA ILE A 127 -41.82 12.09 -9.57
C ILE A 127 -41.94 13.48 -10.22
N GLY A 128 -41.38 13.61 -11.42
CA GLY A 128 -41.54 14.79 -12.25
C GLY A 128 -41.23 14.49 -13.71
N ASN A 129 -42.21 13.89 -14.38
CA ASN A 129 -42.23 13.61 -15.83
C ASN A 129 -41.83 14.86 -16.65
N ARG A 130 -40.61 14.91 -17.19
CA ARG A 130 -40.21 15.88 -18.22
C ARG A 130 -39.66 15.16 -19.45
N ARG A 131 -40.59 14.77 -20.34
CA ARG A 131 -40.27 14.61 -21.76
C ARG A 131 -39.77 15.95 -22.29
N SER A 132 -38.47 16.05 -22.54
CA SER A 132 -37.89 17.16 -23.29
C SER A 132 -37.69 16.72 -24.72
N SER A 133 -38.43 17.37 -25.62
CA SER A 133 -38.35 17.25 -27.06
C SER A 133 -36.95 17.62 -27.58
N VAL A 134 -36.17 16.64 -28.01
CA VAL A 134 -35.01 16.89 -28.88
C VAL A 134 -35.47 16.67 -30.32
N ALA A 135 -36.05 17.72 -30.88
CA ALA A 135 -36.22 17.85 -32.32
C ALA A 135 -35.32 18.99 -32.78
N ALA A 136 -34.55 18.71 -33.85
CA ALA A 136 -33.59 19.57 -34.55
C ALA A 136 -32.16 19.63 -33.96
N SER A 137 -31.37 18.59 -34.26
CA SER A 137 -29.92 18.75 -34.42
C SER A 137 -29.49 18.13 -35.76
N SER A 138 -28.62 18.84 -36.47
CA SER A 138 -27.85 18.45 -37.66
C SER A 138 -27.61 16.95 -37.84
N PRO A 139 -27.57 16.40 -39.07
CA PRO A 139 -27.10 15.03 -39.27
C PRO A 139 -25.69 14.89 -38.68
N ASP A 140 -25.52 13.89 -37.81
CA ASP A 140 -24.25 13.58 -37.14
C ASP A 140 -23.15 13.41 -38.23
N PRO A 141 -22.04 14.16 -38.17
CA PRO A 141 -20.96 14.08 -39.16
C PRO A 141 -20.30 12.69 -39.25
N PHE A 142 -20.59 11.79 -38.31
CA PHE A 142 -20.00 10.46 -38.26
C PHE A 142 -21.07 9.36 -38.16
N PRO A 143 -21.76 9.05 -39.28
CA PRO A 143 -22.85 8.07 -39.32
C PRO A 143 -22.42 6.63 -38.95
N TYR A 144 -21.12 6.34 -38.94
CA TYR A 144 -20.58 5.07 -38.46
C TYR A 144 -20.71 4.92 -36.93
N PHE A 145 -20.62 6.00 -36.15
CA PHE A 145 -20.74 5.94 -34.70
C PHE A 145 -22.18 5.70 -34.23
N VAL A 146 -23.16 6.14 -35.00
CA VAL A 146 -24.59 5.87 -34.75
C VAL A 146 -24.89 4.37 -34.70
N LYS A 147 -24.09 3.52 -35.37
CA LYS A 147 -24.21 2.05 -35.29
C LYS A 147 -23.80 1.46 -33.95
N PHE A 148 -23.05 2.21 -33.13
CA PHE A 148 -22.57 1.81 -31.81
C PHE A 148 -23.29 2.55 -30.68
N SER A 149 -24.13 3.54 -31.00
CA SER A 149 -24.96 4.27 -30.05
C SER A 149 -26.24 3.47 -29.75
N THR A 150 -26.15 2.47 -28.87
CA THR A 150 -27.33 1.81 -28.30
C THR A 150 -27.82 2.57 -27.09
N GLU A 151 -29.01 3.16 -27.22
CA GLU A 151 -29.86 3.83 -26.21
C GLU A 151 -29.17 4.90 -25.33
N ALA A 152 -29.95 5.88 -24.88
CA ALA A 152 -29.45 6.97 -24.07
C ALA A 152 -28.86 6.42 -22.77
N VAL A 153 -27.53 6.35 -22.67
CA VAL A 153 -26.83 6.11 -21.41
C VAL A 153 -27.25 7.22 -20.47
N GLU A 154 -27.91 6.87 -19.36
CA GLU A 154 -28.23 7.84 -18.33
C GLU A 154 -26.95 8.59 -17.94
N PRO A 155 -26.96 9.94 -17.94
CA PRO A 155 -25.76 10.75 -17.69
C PRO A 155 -25.16 10.59 -16.27
N VAL A 156 -25.78 9.76 -15.43
CA VAL A 156 -25.50 9.61 -14.00
C VAL A 156 -24.29 8.71 -13.69
N HIS A 157 -23.78 7.93 -14.65
CA HIS A 157 -22.70 6.96 -14.36
C HIS A 157 -21.32 7.35 -14.91
N LEU A 158 -21.22 8.36 -15.79
CA LEU A 158 -20.00 8.62 -16.57
C LEU A 158 -18.93 9.44 -15.81
N SER A 159 -19.28 10.19 -14.77
CA SER A 159 -18.32 10.96 -13.98
C SER A 159 -17.68 10.12 -12.86
N LYS A 160 -18.48 9.25 -12.24
CA LYS A 160 -18.02 8.39 -11.13
C LYS A 160 -16.97 7.37 -11.58
N TRP A 161 -17.20 6.64 -12.68
CA TRP A 161 -16.20 5.68 -13.19
C TRP A 161 -14.90 6.35 -13.67
N ILE A 162 -14.95 7.58 -14.21
CA ILE A 162 -13.73 8.30 -14.61
C ILE A 162 -12.90 8.62 -13.38
N THR A 163 -13.56 9.10 -12.31
CA THR A 163 -12.89 9.36 -11.03
C THR A 163 -12.30 8.08 -10.48
N ASP A 164 -13.07 6.98 -10.41
CA ASP A 164 -12.57 5.68 -9.93
C ASP A 164 -11.37 5.19 -10.77
N LEU A 165 -11.38 5.40 -12.09
CA LEU A 165 -10.25 5.08 -12.97
C LEU A 165 -9.02 5.96 -12.74
N GLU A 166 -9.22 7.25 -12.49
CA GLU A 166 -8.14 8.17 -12.10
C GLU A 166 -7.48 7.70 -10.80
N LEU A 167 -8.29 7.41 -9.78
CA LEU A 167 -7.83 6.91 -8.49
C LEU A 167 -7.08 5.58 -8.62
N MET A 168 -7.62 4.64 -9.40
CA MET A 168 -6.99 3.34 -9.66
C MET A 168 -5.68 3.49 -10.44
N HIS A 169 -5.65 4.39 -11.44
CA HIS A 169 -4.44 4.70 -12.20
C HIS A 169 -3.37 5.25 -11.27
N HIS A 170 -3.70 6.30 -10.51
CA HIS A 170 -2.80 6.93 -9.55
C HIS A 170 -2.28 5.94 -8.50
N TYR A 171 -3.15 5.07 -7.98
CA TYR A 171 -2.74 4.02 -7.05
C TYR A 171 -1.68 3.10 -7.66
N SER A 172 -1.93 2.62 -8.87
CA SER A 172 -1.08 1.65 -9.56
C SER A 172 0.28 2.22 -9.97
N THR A 173 0.35 3.51 -10.26
CA THR A 173 1.56 4.17 -10.76
C THR A 173 2.34 4.95 -9.70
N ALA A 174 1.68 5.41 -8.64
CA ALA A 174 2.27 6.26 -7.62
C ALA A 174 2.02 5.74 -6.19
N THR A 175 0.76 5.67 -5.72
CA THR A 175 0.46 5.40 -4.30
C THR A 175 1.06 4.07 -3.84
N SER A 176 0.92 3.00 -4.61
CA SER A 176 1.46 1.66 -4.28
C SER A 176 2.98 1.64 -4.05
N LEU A 177 3.72 2.57 -4.64
CA LEU A 177 5.18 2.72 -4.47
C LEU A 177 5.54 3.44 -3.16
N THR A 178 4.60 4.17 -2.56
CA THR A 178 4.78 4.88 -1.28
C THR A 178 4.32 4.08 -0.06
N MET A 179 3.71 2.90 -0.28
CA MET A 179 3.16 2.07 0.78
C MET A 179 4.25 1.37 1.60
N PRO A 180 3.97 1.00 2.87
CA PRO A 180 4.92 0.27 3.70
C PRO A 180 5.44 -0.98 2.99
N ARG A 181 6.77 -1.16 3.01
CA ARG A 181 7.44 -2.30 2.38
C ARG A 181 7.32 -2.37 0.84
N SER A 182 7.03 -1.27 0.16
CA SER A 182 6.97 -1.25 -1.32
C SER A 182 8.32 -1.55 -1.99
N SER A 183 9.43 -1.21 -1.33
CA SER A 183 10.80 -1.29 -1.86
C SER A 183 11.49 -2.63 -1.61
N ASP A 184 11.08 -3.40 -0.59
CA ASP A 184 11.77 -4.61 -0.13
C ASP A 184 10.98 -5.90 -0.37
N VAL A 185 9.65 -5.85 -0.58
CA VAL A 185 8.83 -7.06 -0.78
C VAL A 185 8.00 -7.02 -2.05
N GLY A 186 8.68 -7.26 -3.18
CA GLY A 186 8.10 -7.85 -4.39
C GLY A 186 6.85 -7.17 -4.99
N SER A 187 6.72 -5.85 -4.86
CA SER A 187 5.63 -5.06 -5.44
C SER A 187 4.22 -5.57 -5.09
N ILE A 188 4.02 -6.10 -3.88
CA ILE A 188 2.73 -6.64 -3.40
C ILE A 188 1.61 -5.63 -3.57
N TRP A 189 1.83 -4.38 -3.13
CA TRP A 189 0.88 -3.28 -3.23
C TRP A 189 0.55 -2.92 -4.68
N GLN A 190 1.50 -3.07 -5.61
CA GLN A 190 1.30 -2.67 -7.00
C GLN A 190 0.59 -3.74 -7.83
N PHE A 191 0.79 -5.03 -7.53
CA PHE A 191 0.26 -6.11 -8.36
C PHE A 191 -0.71 -7.04 -7.62
N VAL A 192 -0.35 -7.51 -6.43
CA VAL A 192 -1.10 -8.56 -5.74
C VAL A 192 -2.37 -7.99 -5.12
N VAL A 193 -2.26 -6.86 -4.42
CA VAL A 193 -3.39 -6.22 -3.73
C VAL A 193 -4.47 -5.75 -4.73
N PRO A 194 -4.15 -5.06 -5.84
CA PRO A 194 -5.11 -4.77 -6.90
C PRO A 194 -5.78 -6.00 -7.48
N LYS A 195 -5.02 -7.07 -7.72
CA LYS A 195 -5.57 -8.32 -8.24
C LYS A 195 -6.59 -8.94 -7.27
N LEU A 196 -6.34 -8.88 -5.96
CA LEU A 196 -7.32 -9.29 -4.96
C LEU A 196 -8.53 -8.33 -4.96
N GLY A 197 -8.31 -7.02 -5.10
CA GLY A 197 -9.39 -6.03 -5.17
C GLY A 197 -10.35 -6.25 -6.34
N LEU A 198 -9.88 -6.80 -7.46
CA LEU A 198 -10.75 -7.17 -8.59
C LEU A 198 -11.73 -8.31 -8.25
N THR A 199 -11.43 -9.12 -7.24
CA THR A 199 -12.31 -10.18 -6.73
C THR A 199 -13.16 -9.70 -5.55
N TYR A 200 -12.57 -8.88 -4.67
CA TYR A 200 -13.19 -8.42 -3.42
C TYR A 200 -13.41 -6.92 -3.47
N THR A 201 -14.66 -6.51 -3.73
CA THR A 201 -15.04 -5.10 -3.95
C THR A 201 -14.70 -4.19 -2.76
N PHE A 202 -14.85 -4.67 -1.52
CA PHE A 202 -14.47 -3.91 -0.33
C PHE A 202 -12.98 -3.54 -0.32
N LEU A 203 -12.12 -4.43 -0.83
CA LEU A 203 -10.69 -4.17 -0.93
C LEU A 203 -10.41 -3.15 -2.03
N MET A 204 -11.11 -3.23 -3.17
CA MET A 204 -11.00 -2.21 -4.23
C MET A 204 -11.37 -0.82 -3.70
N HIS A 205 -12.44 -0.70 -2.93
CA HIS A 205 -12.79 0.57 -2.31
C HIS A 205 -11.69 1.08 -1.36
N GLY A 206 -11.06 0.20 -0.57
CA GLY A 206 -9.89 0.58 0.25
C GLY A 206 -8.70 1.10 -0.58
N ILE A 207 -8.46 0.50 -1.76
CA ILE A 207 -7.42 0.90 -2.72
C ILE A 207 -7.72 2.28 -3.31
N LEU A 208 -8.95 2.51 -3.75
CA LEU A 208 -9.37 3.80 -4.30
C LEU A 208 -9.33 4.91 -3.25
N ALA A 209 -9.75 4.60 -2.01
CA ALA A 209 -9.70 5.54 -0.90
C ALA A 209 -8.29 6.05 -0.60
N ILE A 210 -7.30 5.15 -0.50
CA ILE A 210 -5.92 5.57 -0.25
C ILE A 210 -5.32 6.29 -1.47
N GLY A 211 -5.74 5.92 -2.68
CA GLY A 211 -5.40 6.64 -3.91
C GLY A 211 -5.89 8.09 -3.89
N ALA A 212 -7.14 8.32 -3.46
CA ALA A 212 -7.72 9.65 -3.31
C ALA A 212 -7.00 10.46 -2.24
N LEU A 213 -6.73 9.89 -1.06
CA LEU A 213 -5.98 10.58 0.00
C LEU A 213 -4.57 10.95 -0.46
N HIS A 214 -3.90 10.09 -1.22
CA HIS A 214 -2.59 10.41 -1.76
C HIS A 214 -2.65 11.56 -2.77
N LEU A 215 -3.65 11.59 -3.66
CA LEU A 215 -3.86 12.73 -4.57
C LEU A 215 -4.14 14.01 -3.81
N GLY A 216 -5.03 13.99 -2.82
CA GLY A 216 -5.32 15.17 -1.99
C GLY A 216 -4.12 15.66 -1.16
N ASN A 217 -3.12 14.79 -0.94
CA ASN A 217 -1.86 15.19 -0.31
C ASN A 217 -0.98 15.97 -1.28
N LEU A 218 -0.90 15.49 -2.53
CA LEU A 218 -0.12 16.09 -3.61
C LEU A 218 -0.77 17.34 -4.21
N HIS A 219 -2.09 17.46 -4.10
CA HIS A 219 -2.92 18.54 -4.63
C HIS A 219 -3.72 19.22 -3.51
N PRO A 220 -3.09 20.03 -2.64
CA PRO A 220 -3.77 20.70 -1.53
C PRO A 220 -4.98 21.55 -1.95
N GLU A 221 -4.98 22.07 -3.17
CA GLU A 221 -6.07 22.86 -3.77
C GLU A 221 -7.36 22.07 -4.03
N GLN A 222 -7.25 20.74 -4.20
CA GLN A 222 -8.38 19.82 -4.42
C GLN A 222 -8.58 18.86 -3.25
N ARG A 223 -7.90 19.13 -2.13
CA ARG A 223 -7.86 18.27 -0.95
C ARG A 223 -9.24 17.83 -0.47
N ASP A 224 -10.17 18.78 -0.32
CA ASP A 224 -11.51 18.51 0.19
C ASP A 224 -12.32 17.60 -0.76
N SER A 225 -12.15 17.78 -2.06
CA SER A 225 -12.81 16.94 -3.07
C SER A 225 -12.31 15.49 -3.00
N TYR A 226 -10.99 15.29 -2.94
CA TYR A 226 -10.43 13.95 -2.82
C TYR A 226 -10.73 13.31 -1.45
N ALA A 227 -10.80 14.11 -0.37
CA ALA A 227 -11.23 13.65 0.95
C ALA A 227 -12.65 13.08 0.91
N LEU A 228 -13.57 13.74 0.20
CA LEU A 228 -14.93 13.27 0.03
C LEU A 228 -14.97 11.92 -0.70
N HIS A 229 -14.23 11.78 -1.80
CA HIS A 229 -14.11 10.50 -2.52
C HIS A 229 -13.51 9.39 -1.64
N ALA A 230 -12.47 9.72 -0.87
CA ALA A 230 -11.87 8.79 0.07
C ALA A 230 -12.88 8.34 1.13
N SER A 231 -13.64 9.26 1.72
CA SER A 231 -14.65 8.97 2.74
C SER A 231 -15.79 8.07 2.20
N GLN A 232 -16.26 8.34 0.98
CA GLN A 232 -17.26 7.51 0.31
C GLN A 232 -16.75 6.07 0.12
N HIS A 233 -15.57 5.91 -0.46
CA HIS A 233 -14.98 4.58 -0.65
C HIS A 233 -14.62 3.90 0.68
N GLN A 234 -14.17 4.61 1.71
CA GLN A 234 -13.96 4.03 3.03
C GLN A 234 -15.27 3.48 3.62
N SER A 235 -16.38 4.21 3.46
CA SER A 235 -17.69 3.76 3.92
C SER A 235 -18.12 2.46 3.23
N ASP A 236 -17.97 2.38 1.91
CA ASP A 236 -18.29 1.18 1.12
C ASP A 236 -17.34 0.01 1.46
N ALA A 237 -16.05 0.28 1.67
CA ALA A 237 -15.07 -0.71 2.09
C ALA A 237 -15.42 -1.31 3.45
N ILE A 238 -15.74 -0.47 4.45
CA ILE A 238 -16.10 -0.92 5.80
C ILE A 238 -17.40 -1.73 5.76
N ALA A 239 -18.40 -1.31 4.98
CA ALA A 239 -19.65 -2.05 4.82
C ALA A 239 -19.39 -3.47 4.29
N GLY A 240 -18.67 -3.60 3.17
CA GLY A 240 -18.37 -4.92 2.59
C GLY A 240 -17.40 -5.76 3.43
N MET A 241 -16.48 -5.13 4.17
CA MET A 241 -15.63 -5.83 5.13
C MET A 241 -16.46 -6.42 6.27
N ARG A 242 -17.42 -5.69 6.83
CA ARG A 242 -18.28 -6.16 7.92
C ARG A 242 -19.08 -7.41 7.52
N GLU A 243 -19.60 -7.44 6.30
CA GLU A 243 -20.29 -8.63 5.77
C GLU A 243 -19.35 -9.83 5.67
N SER A 244 -18.13 -9.62 5.19
CA SER A 244 -17.13 -10.67 5.01
C SER A 244 -16.54 -11.17 6.35
N LEU A 245 -16.51 -10.33 7.38
CA LEU A 245 -16.02 -10.68 8.72
C LEU A 245 -16.93 -11.68 9.45
N ILE A 246 -18.19 -11.80 9.04
CA ILE A 246 -19.13 -12.79 9.62
C ILE A 246 -18.62 -14.22 9.39
N ASN A 247 -17.94 -14.48 8.26
CA ASN A 247 -17.40 -15.78 7.91
C ASN A 247 -16.03 -15.66 7.22
N ILE A 248 -14.98 -15.74 8.01
CA ILE A 248 -13.60 -15.70 7.52
C ILE A 248 -13.20 -17.11 7.05
N THR A 249 -12.73 -17.19 5.80
CA THR A 249 -12.31 -18.43 5.14
C THR A 249 -10.85 -18.31 4.67
N PRO A 250 -10.16 -19.43 4.37
CA PRO A 250 -8.84 -19.40 3.77
C PRO A 250 -8.76 -18.61 2.45
N ASP A 251 -9.87 -18.48 1.71
CA ASP A 251 -9.91 -17.76 0.44
C ASP A 251 -10.02 -16.24 0.62
N ASN A 252 -10.86 -15.78 1.56
CA ASN A 252 -11.09 -14.34 1.77
C ASN A 252 -10.14 -13.69 2.79
N CYS A 253 -9.42 -14.49 3.58
CA CYS A 253 -8.54 -13.99 4.65
C CYS A 253 -7.43 -13.07 4.12
N HIS A 254 -6.89 -13.31 2.91
CA HIS A 254 -5.89 -12.43 2.31
C HIS A 254 -6.47 -11.05 1.98
N ALA A 255 -7.68 -11.01 1.42
CA ALA A 255 -8.34 -9.76 1.09
C ALA A 255 -8.75 -8.97 2.34
N LEU A 256 -9.26 -9.66 3.37
CA LEU A 256 -9.59 -9.06 4.66
C LEU A 256 -8.34 -8.50 5.36
N PHE A 257 -7.22 -9.22 5.33
CA PHE A 257 -5.95 -8.74 5.86
C PHE A 257 -5.48 -7.49 5.12
N ALA A 258 -5.43 -7.53 3.78
CA ALA A 258 -5.02 -6.38 2.97
C ALA A 258 -5.95 -5.16 3.17
N ALA A 259 -7.25 -5.37 3.24
CA ALA A 259 -8.23 -4.30 3.47
C ALA A 259 -8.08 -3.70 4.87
N SER A 260 -7.83 -4.53 5.89
CA SER A 260 -7.53 -4.05 7.25
C SER A 260 -6.24 -3.24 7.30
N SER A 261 -5.19 -3.66 6.56
CA SER A 261 -3.95 -2.89 6.45
C SER A 261 -4.17 -1.55 5.76
N LEU A 262 -4.97 -1.51 4.69
CA LEU A 262 -5.34 -0.26 4.04
C LEU A 262 -6.19 0.64 4.95
N LEU A 263 -7.09 0.07 5.76
CA LEU A 263 -7.89 0.82 6.72
C LEU A 263 -7.01 1.55 7.73
N LEU A 264 -5.94 0.92 8.23
CA LEU A 264 -4.94 1.57 9.09
C LEU A 264 -4.30 2.77 8.42
N LEU A 265 -3.80 2.59 7.19
CA LEU A 265 -3.11 3.64 6.45
C LEU A 265 -4.04 4.79 6.08
N ASN A 266 -5.28 4.44 5.71
CA ASN A 266 -6.35 5.40 5.49
C ASN A 266 -6.66 6.19 6.75
N ALA A 267 -6.75 5.55 7.92
CA ALA A 267 -7.06 6.23 9.18
C ALA A 267 -6.00 7.29 9.55
N TYR A 268 -4.71 6.94 9.44
CA TYR A 268 -3.62 7.91 9.57
C TYR A 268 -3.70 9.03 8.53
N SER A 269 -3.98 8.66 7.28
CA SER A 269 -4.08 9.60 6.15
C SER A 269 -5.27 10.54 6.25
N THR A 270 -6.37 10.19 6.91
CA THR A 270 -7.60 10.99 6.94
C THR A 270 -7.48 12.22 7.86
N PHE A 271 -6.60 12.20 8.86
CA PHE A 271 -6.47 13.28 9.85
C PHE A 271 -6.22 14.68 9.23
N PRO A 272 -5.28 14.86 8.26
CA PRO A 272 -5.09 16.16 7.61
C PRO A 272 -6.28 16.68 6.79
N TYR A 273 -7.34 15.86 6.59
CA TYR A 273 -8.46 16.11 5.67
C TYR A 273 -9.80 16.33 6.36
N GLN A 274 -9.97 15.96 7.64
CA GLN A 274 -11.23 16.11 8.38
C GLN A 274 -11.63 17.57 8.68
N ARG A 275 -10.96 18.58 8.12
CA ARG A 275 -11.21 20.00 8.42
C ARG A 275 -11.70 20.79 7.20
N GLY A 276 -13.02 20.84 7.03
CA GLY A 276 -13.71 21.76 6.12
C GLY A 276 -13.85 23.20 6.65
N ALA A 277 -12.88 23.73 7.40
CA ALA A 277 -12.91 25.12 7.84
C ALA A 277 -11.51 25.75 7.80
N PRO A 278 -11.32 26.92 7.15
CA PRO A 278 -10.03 27.61 7.07
C PRO A 278 -9.40 28.01 8.41
N HIS A 279 -10.09 27.80 9.55
CA HIS A 279 -9.74 28.38 10.86
C HIS A 279 -9.74 27.40 12.05
N SER A 280 -10.07 26.11 11.90
CA SER A 280 -9.88 25.15 12.99
C SER A 280 -8.46 24.59 12.94
N GLN A 281 -7.58 25.07 13.82
CA GLN A 281 -6.22 24.56 14.04
C GLN A 281 -6.21 23.35 15.00
N GLU A 282 -7.22 22.49 14.99
CA GLU A 282 -7.36 21.40 15.97
C GLU A 282 -6.48 20.19 15.62
N ALA A 283 -5.26 20.19 16.16
CA ALA A 283 -4.34 19.05 16.20
C ALA A 283 -5.06 17.76 16.66
N PRO A 284 -4.65 16.54 16.21
CA PRO A 284 -5.25 15.29 16.66
C PRO A 284 -5.19 15.24 18.19
N SER A 285 -6.32 14.90 18.76
CA SER A 285 -6.47 14.57 20.16
C SER A 285 -5.95 13.16 20.42
N VAL A 286 -5.87 12.78 21.70
CA VAL A 286 -5.60 11.39 22.06
C VAL A 286 -6.73 10.47 21.57
N ASP A 287 -7.99 10.91 21.57
CA ASP A 287 -9.12 10.09 21.12
C ASP A 287 -8.97 9.70 19.65
N ASP A 288 -8.48 10.60 18.80
CA ASP A 288 -8.23 10.32 17.38
C ASP A 288 -7.20 9.18 17.20
N ILE A 289 -6.16 9.14 18.05
CA ILE A 289 -5.16 8.05 18.03
C ILE A 289 -5.80 6.74 18.49
N LEU A 290 -6.63 6.81 19.55
CA LEU A 290 -7.31 5.62 20.06
C LEU A 290 -8.28 5.05 19.04
N ASP A 291 -8.98 5.90 18.28
CA ASP A 291 -9.84 5.47 17.19
C ASP A 291 -9.05 4.72 16.11
N VAL A 292 -7.85 5.19 15.75
CA VAL A 292 -6.94 4.45 14.84
C VAL A 292 -6.60 3.07 15.41
N PHE A 293 -6.26 2.99 16.70
CA PHE A 293 -5.93 1.72 17.35
C PHE A 293 -7.12 0.75 17.38
N LEU A 294 -8.33 1.27 17.62
CA LEU A 294 -9.56 0.47 17.65
C LEU A 294 -9.93 -0.05 16.26
N LEU A 295 -9.72 0.75 15.21
CA LEU A 295 -9.97 0.34 13.82
C LEU A 295 -9.12 -0.87 13.40
N VAL A 296 -7.90 -0.99 13.91
CA VAL A 296 -6.98 -2.09 13.53
C VAL A 296 -7.02 -3.29 14.44
N ARG A 297 -7.73 -3.21 15.56
CA ARG A 297 -7.84 -4.31 16.54
C ARG A 297 -8.37 -5.60 15.90
N GLY A 298 -9.30 -5.49 14.95
CA GLY A 298 -9.83 -6.65 14.21
C GLY A 298 -8.75 -7.41 13.41
N MET A 299 -7.66 -6.75 13.02
CA MET A 299 -6.55 -7.38 12.30
C MET A 299 -5.82 -8.43 13.16
N SER A 300 -5.71 -8.20 14.47
CA SER A 300 -5.09 -9.17 15.39
C SER A 300 -5.84 -10.50 15.38
N HIS A 301 -7.17 -10.47 15.32
CA HIS A 301 -7.98 -11.69 15.27
C HIS A 301 -7.74 -12.45 13.96
N ILE A 302 -7.74 -11.75 12.82
CA ILE A 302 -7.43 -12.35 11.51
C ILE A 302 -6.05 -13.01 11.52
N LEU A 303 -5.02 -12.30 12.01
CA LEU A 303 -3.66 -12.83 12.08
C LEU A 303 -3.57 -14.05 12.99
N SER A 304 -4.18 -14.00 14.18
CA SER A 304 -4.12 -15.11 15.14
C SER A 304 -4.68 -16.42 14.58
N SER A 305 -5.70 -16.37 13.73
CA SER A 305 -6.38 -17.55 13.20
C SER A 305 -5.94 -17.95 11.79
N PHE A 306 -5.55 -16.99 10.95
CA PHE A 306 -5.29 -17.23 9.52
C PHE A 306 -3.87 -16.90 9.06
N GLN A 307 -2.96 -16.46 9.95
CA GLN A 307 -1.58 -16.17 9.57
C GLN A 307 -0.89 -17.29 8.77
N PRO A 308 -1.00 -18.60 9.12
CA PRO A 308 -0.41 -19.67 8.31
C PRO A 308 -0.95 -19.71 6.87
N ALA A 309 -2.26 -19.50 6.68
CA ALA A 309 -2.88 -19.45 5.36
C ALA A 309 -2.46 -18.19 4.57
N ILE A 310 -2.31 -17.06 5.25
CA ILE A 310 -1.84 -15.81 4.63
C ILE A 310 -0.37 -15.95 4.19
N GLN A 311 0.48 -16.55 5.03
CA GLN A 311 1.89 -16.84 4.75
C GLN A 311 2.08 -17.88 3.65
N ALA A 312 1.16 -18.82 3.48
CA ALA A 312 1.19 -19.76 2.37
C ALA A 312 0.65 -19.16 1.05
N GLY A 313 -0.07 -18.03 1.13
CA GLY A 313 -0.83 -17.48 0.03
C GLY A 313 -0.18 -16.31 -0.72
N PRO A 314 -0.97 -15.53 -1.47
CA PRO A 314 -0.47 -14.44 -2.32
C PRO A 314 0.23 -13.32 -1.54
N LEU A 315 -0.06 -13.17 -0.24
CA LEU A 315 0.48 -12.12 0.62
C LEU A 315 1.71 -12.56 1.44
N ARG A 316 2.26 -13.75 1.17
CA ARG A 316 3.42 -14.32 1.88
C ARG A 316 4.59 -13.35 2.05
N ASN A 317 4.82 -12.50 1.04
CA ASN A 317 5.98 -11.61 1.02
C ASN A 317 5.89 -10.53 2.12
N PHE A 318 4.70 -10.19 2.65
CA PHE A 318 4.58 -9.29 3.81
C PHE A 318 5.29 -9.83 5.06
N PHE A 319 5.39 -11.15 5.17
CA PHE A 319 6.01 -11.86 6.30
C PHE A 319 7.46 -12.22 6.03
N THR A 320 8.01 -11.83 4.88
CA THR A 320 9.43 -12.07 4.59
C THR A 320 10.27 -11.15 5.46
N GLU A 321 11.16 -11.74 6.24
CA GLU A 321 12.14 -11.03 7.05
C GLU A 321 13.27 -10.57 6.15
N VAL A 322 13.63 -9.30 6.25
CA VAL A 322 14.74 -8.71 5.51
C VAL A 322 15.80 -8.34 6.53
N VAL A 323 16.83 -9.17 6.63
CA VAL A 323 17.97 -8.92 7.52
C VAL A 323 18.84 -7.85 6.88
N ALA A 324 18.68 -6.61 7.32
CA ALA A 324 19.60 -5.53 7.07
C ALA A 324 20.01 -4.96 8.43
N PRO A 325 21.29 -4.66 8.68
CA PRO A 325 21.66 -3.94 9.90
C PRO A 325 21.16 -2.50 9.75
N ALA A 326 19.91 -2.26 10.15
CA ALA A 326 19.41 -0.90 10.34
C ALA A 326 20.07 -0.37 11.62
N SER A 327 20.94 0.64 11.49
CA SER A 327 21.26 1.48 12.64
C SER A 327 19.98 2.22 13.02
N THR A 328 19.55 2.10 14.28
CA THR A 328 18.26 2.65 14.74
C THR A 328 18.46 3.50 15.99
N PRO A 329 19.18 4.63 15.90
CA PRO A 329 19.51 5.44 17.08
C PRO A 329 18.27 5.92 17.83
N VAL A 330 17.14 6.13 17.12
CA VAL A 330 15.86 6.49 17.74
C VAL A 330 15.30 5.34 18.57
N LEU A 331 15.24 4.13 18.01
CA LEU A 331 14.71 2.96 18.74
C LEU A 331 15.62 2.54 19.90
N GLU A 332 16.94 2.67 19.74
CA GLU A 332 17.91 2.48 20.83
C GLU A 332 17.65 3.47 21.98
N ALA A 333 17.45 4.76 21.66
CA ALA A 333 17.12 5.77 22.67
C ALA A 333 15.76 5.51 23.33
N VAL A 334 14.72 5.18 22.55
CA VAL A 334 13.40 4.82 23.08
C VAL A 334 13.50 3.63 24.03
N THR A 335 14.24 2.59 23.65
CA THR A 335 14.48 1.40 24.49
C THR A 335 15.09 1.78 25.82
N GLN A 336 16.19 2.54 25.81
CA GLN A 336 16.88 2.95 27.04
C GLN A 336 15.99 3.81 27.95
N HIS A 337 15.21 4.72 27.37
CA HIS A 337 14.31 5.55 28.16
C HIS A 337 13.09 4.79 28.71
N LEU A 338 12.59 3.78 27.99
CA LEU A 338 11.51 2.92 28.49
C LEU A 338 11.97 2.04 29.65
N GLU A 339 13.20 1.50 29.61
CA GLU A 339 13.79 0.77 30.75
C GLU A 339 13.91 1.66 32.00
N ASN A 340 14.31 2.92 31.81
CA ASN A 340 14.34 3.91 32.89
C ASN A 340 12.93 4.23 33.41
N LEU A 341 11.94 4.38 32.50
CA LEU A 341 10.54 4.61 32.85
C LEU A 341 9.99 3.49 33.73
N GLN A 342 10.30 2.21 33.44
CA GLN A 342 9.89 1.08 34.30
C GLN A 342 10.41 1.22 35.74
N THR A 343 11.59 1.80 35.92
CA THR A 343 12.15 2.06 37.27
C THR A 343 11.44 3.21 37.95
N THR A 344 11.21 4.32 37.25
CA THR A 344 10.50 5.49 37.78
C THR A 344 9.03 5.18 38.12
N LEU A 345 8.37 4.35 37.30
CA LEU A 345 6.99 3.93 37.53
C LEU A 345 6.82 3.18 38.86
N LYS A 346 7.81 2.40 39.31
CA LYS A 346 7.74 1.68 40.61
C LYS A 346 7.54 2.65 41.77
N THR A 347 8.20 3.81 41.72
CA THR A 347 8.15 4.84 42.78
C THR A 347 7.07 5.89 42.57
N SER A 348 6.28 5.81 41.49
CA SER A 348 5.22 6.78 41.16
C SER A 348 3.99 6.68 42.06
N SER A 349 3.15 7.71 42.02
CA SER A 349 1.87 7.79 42.73
C SER A 349 0.76 6.88 42.18
N ALA A 350 0.96 6.23 41.03
CA ALA A 350 -0.03 5.32 40.43
C ALA A 350 -0.32 4.10 41.31
N ASP A 351 -1.50 3.51 41.15
CA ASP A 351 -1.87 2.27 41.81
C ASP A 351 -1.08 1.06 41.26
N GLU A 352 -0.96 0.01 42.08
CA GLU A 352 -0.15 -1.16 41.74
C GLU A 352 -0.69 -1.93 40.52
N SER A 353 -2.00 -1.86 40.28
CA SER A 353 -2.62 -2.53 39.14
C SER A 353 -2.28 -1.82 37.83
N THR A 354 -2.38 -0.48 37.81
CA THR A 354 -1.96 0.37 36.68
C THR A 354 -0.47 0.21 36.39
N LYS A 355 0.38 0.21 37.43
CA LYS A 355 1.82 -0.05 37.28
C LYS A 355 2.08 -1.40 36.62
N THR A 356 1.34 -2.44 37.02
CA THR A 356 1.49 -3.79 36.44
C THR A 356 1.08 -3.83 34.97
N ILE A 357 -0.06 -3.22 34.62
CA ILE A 357 -0.57 -3.17 33.25
C ILE A 357 0.39 -2.39 32.34
N VAL A 358 0.82 -1.19 32.76
CA VAL A 358 1.73 -0.36 31.96
C VAL A 358 3.11 -1.02 31.81
N ASN A 359 3.66 -1.63 32.85
CA ASN A 359 4.94 -2.36 32.73
C ASN A 359 4.84 -3.56 31.78
N LYS A 360 3.73 -4.30 31.81
CA LYS A 360 3.47 -5.39 30.85
C LYS A 360 3.46 -4.85 29.42
N GLU A 361 2.76 -3.74 29.18
CA GLU A 361 2.68 -3.14 27.84
C GLU A 361 4.03 -2.54 27.38
N ILE A 362 4.84 -1.97 28.28
CA ILE A 362 6.22 -1.57 27.97
C ILE A 362 7.02 -2.77 27.45
N ASN A 363 6.94 -3.93 28.10
CA ASN A 363 7.66 -5.12 27.66
C ASN A 363 7.18 -5.63 26.29
N VAL A 364 5.86 -5.56 26.02
CA VAL A 364 5.30 -5.87 24.70
C VAL A 364 5.86 -4.92 23.64
N PHE A 365 5.92 -3.62 23.95
CA PHE A 365 6.45 -2.61 23.03
C PHE A 365 7.95 -2.81 22.74
N LEU A 366 8.76 -3.07 23.77
CA LEU A 366 10.18 -3.42 23.63
C LEU A 366 10.39 -4.68 22.78
N GLY A 367 9.56 -5.71 22.97
CA GLY A 367 9.60 -6.92 22.14
C GLY A 367 9.34 -6.63 20.66
N TRP A 368 8.40 -5.73 20.34
CA TRP A 368 8.18 -5.29 18.96
C TRP A 368 9.34 -4.50 18.38
N ILE A 369 9.99 -3.66 19.18
CA ILE A 369 11.20 -2.94 18.77
C ILE A 369 12.30 -3.94 18.40
N MET A 370 12.62 -4.89 19.29
CA MET A 370 13.62 -5.92 19.03
C MET A 370 13.32 -6.72 17.77
N HIS A 371 12.08 -7.23 17.65
CA HIS A 371 11.68 -7.99 16.49
C HIS A 371 11.80 -7.16 15.19
N ALA A 372 11.39 -5.88 15.21
CA ALA A 372 11.47 -5.04 14.04
C ALA A 372 12.92 -4.79 13.59
N VAL A 373 13.82 -4.48 14.53
CA VAL A 373 15.25 -4.27 14.25
C VAL A 373 15.88 -5.50 13.58
N GLU A 374 15.48 -6.70 13.98
CA GLU A 374 16.04 -7.95 13.43
C GLU A 374 15.48 -8.35 12.06
N THR A 375 14.28 -7.89 11.72
CA THR A 375 13.48 -8.48 10.62
C THR A 375 13.14 -7.52 9.49
N THR A 376 13.64 -6.27 9.52
CA THR A 376 13.37 -5.29 8.47
C THR A 376 14.40 -4.20 8.26
N ALA A 377 14.38 -3.61 7.07
CA ALA A 377 15.12 -2.41 6.73
C ALA A 377 14.49 -1.11 7.28
N PHE A 378 13.22 -1.13 7.71
CA PHE A 378 12.48 0.06 8.19
C PHE A 378 11.80 -0.20 9.55
N PRO A 379 12.58 -0.39 10.62
CA PRO A 379 12.08 -0.87 11.90
C PRO A 379 11.16 0.14 12.61
N GLU A 380 11.42 1.44 12.53
CA GLU A 380 10.55 2.47 13.15
C GLU A 380 9.13 2.41 12.59
N LEU A 381 9.01 2.34 11.26
CA LEU A 381 7.70 2.23 10.59
C LEU A 381 7.01 0.91 10.91
N ARG A 382 7.77 -0.19 11.03
CA ARG A 382 7.21 -1.48 11.44
C ARG A 382 6.61 -1.38 12.83
N VAL A 383 7.36 -0.89 13.81
CA VAL A 383 6.90 -0.71 15.19
C VAL A 383 5.66 0.19 15.24
N ALA A 384 5.68 1.32 14.52
CA ALA A 384 4.57 2.26 14.46
C ALA A 384 3.26 1.61 13.99
N LEU A 385 3.34 0.66 13.05
CA LEU A 385 2.18 -0.02 12.47
C LEU A 385 1.77 -1.30 13.22
N THR A 386 2.70 -2.02 13.85
CA THR A 386 2.41 -3.35 14.42
C THR A 386 2.08 -3.34 15.91
N TRP A 387 2.66 -2.43 16.69
CA TRP A 387 2.36 -2.35 18.13
C TRP A 387 0.86 -2.06 18.38
N PRO A 388 0.21 -1.09 17.70
CA PRO A 388 -1.22 -0.82 17.87
C PRO A 388 -2.14 -2.02 17.66
N ILE A 389 -1.77 -2.95 16.78
CA ILE A 389 -2.57 -4.13 16.46
C ILE A 389 -2.67 -5.07 17.67
N ASN A 390 -1.66 -5.07 18.54
CA ASN A 390 -1.50 -6.05 19.61
C ASN A 390 -1.66 -5.45 21.02
N LEU A 391 -2.21 -4.23 21.13
CA LEU A 391 -2.46 -3.59 22.42
C LEU A 391 -3.43 -4.41 23.27
N THR A 392 -3.08 -4.57 24.55
CA THR A 392 -3.92 -5.25 25.54
C THR A 392 -5.21 -4.46 25.81
N GLU A 393 -6.33 -5.16 26.10
CA GLU A 393 -7.60 -4.49 26.45
C GLU A 393 -7.45 -3.64 27.71
N GLU A 394 -6.71 -4.16 28.68
CA GLU A 394 -6.48 -3.50 29.96
C GLU A 394 -5.75 -2.16 29.77
N TYR A 395 -4.72 -2.13 28.93
CA TYR A 395 -4.00 -0.90 28.62
C TYR A 395 -4.84 0.10 27.81
N LEU A 396 -5.63 -0.37 26.84
CA LEU A 396 -6.55 0.50 26.10
C LEU A 396 -7.61 1.12 27.02
N GLN A 397 -8.08 0.37 28.02
CA GLN A 397 -9.03 0.93 28.99
C GLN A 397 -8.39 2.04 29.83
N LEU A 398 -7.12 1.89 30.23
CA LEU A 398 -6.37 2.97 30.90
C LEU A 398 -6.24 4.20 29.99
N LEU A 399 -5.91 4.02 28.71
CA LEU A 399 -5.83 5.12 27.75
C LEU A 399 -7.18 5.84 27.57
N ARG A 400 -8.29 5.10 27.46
CA ARG A 400 -9.65 5.68 27.40
C ARG A 400 -9.99 6.48 28.65
N ASN A 401 -9.51 6.04 29.81
CA ASN A 401 -9.69 6.73 31.08
C ASN A 401 -8.71 7.90 31.28
N ARG A 402 -7.86 8.20 30.29
CA ARG A 402 -6.80 9.22 30.37
C ARG A 402 -5.86 9.02 31.56
N ASP A 403 -5.58 7.75 31.88
CA ASP A 403 -4.64 7.42 32.95
C ASP A 403 -3.24 7.99 32.65
N PRO A 404 -2.63 8.77 33.57
CA PRO A 404 -1.35 9.41 33.33
C PRO A 404 -0.18 8.46 33.05
N ALA A 405 -0.17 7.27 33.68
CA ALA A 405 0.88 6.28 33.46
C ALA A 405 0.76 5.68 32.04
N ALA A 406 -0.46 5.39 31.61
CA ALA A 406 -0.70 4.89 30.27
C ALA A 406 -0.39 5.93 29.18
N LEU A 407 -0.78 7.19 29.39
CA LEU A 407 -0.47 8.31 28.51
C LEU A 407 1.04 8.56 28.40
N THR A 408 1.80 8.31 29.47
CA THR A 408 3.26 8.42 29.44
C THR A 408 3.87 7.45 28.43
N LEU A 409 3.45 6.18 28.39
CA LEU A 409 3.89 5.23 27.36
C LEU A 409 3.47 5.66 25.94
N LEU A 410 2.27 6.22 25.79
CA LEU A 410 1.80 6.74 24.50
C LEU A 410 2.66 7.92 23.99
N ALA A 411 3.25 8.72 24.89
CA ALA A 411 4.18 9.77 24.51
C ALA A 411 5.47 9.21 23.89
N TYR A 412 5.97 8.08 24.39
CA TYR A 412 7.11 7.36 23.78
C TYR A 412 6.76 6.77 22.42
N TYR A 413 5.55 6.23 22.25
CA TYR A 413 5.06 5.82 20.94
C TYR A 413 5.01 6.98 19.93
N SER A 414 4.62 8.17 20.39
CA SER A 414 4.58 9.37 19.55
C SER A 414 5.97 9.73 18.99
N VAL A 415 7.06 9.45 19.72
CA VAL A 415 8.45 9.62 19.24
C VAL A 415 8.74 8.69 18.06
N VAL A 416 8.28 7.44 18.15
CA VAL A 416 8.43 6.48 17.04
C VAL A 416 7.67 6.97 15.82
N ILE A 417 6.40 7.38 15.96
CA ILE A 417 5.65 7.99 14.85
C ILE A 417 6.42 9.16 14.25
N ARG A 418 6.88 10.10 15.10
CA ARG A 418 7.58 11.31 14.66
C ARG A 418 8.80 11.01 13.80
N SER A 419 9.54 9.95 14.12
CA SER A 419 10.72 9.53 13.33
C SER A 419 10.38 9.01 11.93
N THR A 420 9.13 8.59 11.70
CA THR A 420 8.67 8.06 10.41
C THR A 420 8.10 9.13 9.48
N GLU A 421 7.71 10.30 10.00
CA GLU A 421 6.96 11.33 9.24
C GLU A 421 7.73 11.89 8.03
N SER A 422 9.07 11.89 8.10
CA SER A 422 9.94 12.36 7.00
C SER A 422 9.88 11.46 5.76
N THR A 423 9.52 10.19 5.93
CA THR A 423 9.49 9.19 4.86
C THR A 423 8.08 8.69 4.54
N THR A 424 7.09 9.04 5.37
CA THR A 424 5.72 8.54 5.26
C THR A 424 4.71 9.68 5.26
N TRP A 425 4.15 9.97 4.08
CA TRP A 425 3.21 11.08 3.90
C TRP A 425 1.94 10.92 4.75
N PHE A 426 1.48 9.68 4.96
CA PHE A 426 0.23 9.40 5.66
C PHE A 426 0.32 9.55 7.18
N MET A 427 1.51 9.52 7.79
CA MET A 427 1.68 9.71 9.26
C MET A 427 2.02 11.15 9.64
N GLN A 428 2.17 12.05 8.67
CA GLN A 428 2.64 13.40 8.93
C GLN A 428 1.77 14.15 9.95
N GLY A 429 2.43 14.75 10.94
CA GLY A 429 1.79 15.53 11.97
C GLY A 429 1.20 14.72 13.13
N TRP A 430 1.15 13.39 13.06
CA TRP A 430 0.61 12.60 14.18
C TRP A 430 1.51 12.69 15.41
N GLY A 431 2.83 12.51 15.29
CA GLY A 431 3.74 12.39 16.44
C GLY A 431 3.76 13.66 17.31
N ILE A 432 4.00 14.82 16.70
CA ILE A 432 4.09 16.09 17.43
C ILE A 432 2.76 16.47 18.10
N ASN A 433 1.65 16.22 17.42
CA ASN A 433 0.36 16.64 17.90
C ASN A 433 -0.18 15.69 18.98
N SER A 434 0.03 14.38 18.81
CA SER A 434 -0.23 13.37 19.84
C SER A 434 0.50 13.70 21.13
N ALA A 435 1.81 13.98 21.05
CA ALA A 435 2.61 14.34 22.21
C ALA A 435 2.13 15.65 22.87
N ARG A 436 1.68 16.63 22.09
CA ARG A 436 1.12 17.88 22.64
C ARG A 436 -0.21 17.65 23.35
N ALA A 437 -1.11 16.85 22.78
CA ALA A 437 -2.37 16.48 23.39
C ALA A 437 -2.13 15.74 24.72
N ILE A 438 -1.23 14.75 24.71
CA ILE A 438 -0.82 14.01 25.92
C ILE A 438 -0.26 14.97 26.99
N ALA A 439 0.67 15.87 26.62
CA ALA A 439 1.24 16.80 27.59
C ALA A 439 0.23 17.77 28.20
N SER A 440 -0.85 18.08 27.48
CA SER A 440 -1.95 18.89 28.00
C SER A 440 -2.75 18.17 29.08
N ASP A 441 -2.88 16.84 28.96
CA ASP A 441 -3.68 16.01 29.88
C ASP A 441 -2.89 15.59 31.13
N LEU A 442 -1.56 15.68 31.10
CA LEU A 442 -0.70 15.25 32.20
C LEU A 442 -0.51 16.31 33.30
N ASP A 443 -0.66 15.86 34.54
CA ASP A 443 -0.28 16.62 35.73
C ASP A 443 1.25 16.85 35.82
N PRO A 444 1.71 17.85 36.60
CA PRO A 444 3.13 18.20 36.71
C PRO A 444 4.06 17.05 37.11
N GLU A 445 3.60 16.12 37.96
CA GLU A 445 4.38 14.93 38.36
C GLU A 445 4.78 14.08 37.14
N TRP A 446 3.82 13.84 36.24
CA TRP A 446 3.99 12.99 35.06
C TRP A 446 4.72 13.70 33.91
N LYS A 447 4.70 15.03 33.89
CA LYS A 447 5.43 15.84 32.90
C LYS A 447 6.94 15.63 32.93
N GLU A 448 7.53 15.33 34.09
CA GLU A 448 8.95 14.96 34.14
C GLU A 448 9.23 13.63 33.43
N MET A 449 8.29 12.67 33.46
CA MET A 449 8.44 11.38 32.79
C MET A 449 8.32 11.49 31.26
N VAL A 450 7.57 12.48 30.75
CA VAL A 450 7.44 12.74 29.30
C VAL A 450 8.36 13.86 28.79
N LYS A 451 9.29 14.35 29.62
CA LYS A 451 10.22 15.43 29.24
C LYS A 451 11.07 15.09 28.03
N TRP A 452 11.62 13.87 27.99
CA TRP A 452 12.43 13.43 26.84
C TRP A 452 11.61 13.31 25.55
N PRO A 453 10.43 12.62 25.54
CA PRO A 453 9.56 12.63 24.37
C PRO A 453 9.24 14.04 23.86
N LEU A 454 8.91 14.99 24.73
CA LEU A 454 8.58 16.37 24.34
C LEU A 454 9.78 17.16 23.82
N ALA A 455 10.97 16.93 24.39
CA ALA A 455 12.20 17.52 23.88
C ALA A 455 12.50 17.02 22.46
N PHE A 456 12.33 15.72 22.20
CA PHE A 456 12.49 15.12 20.87
C PHE A 456 11.55 15.76 19.84
N MET A 457 10.29 16.06 20.20
CA MET A 457 9.35 16.75 19.31
C MET A 457 9.77 18.17 18.93
N SER A 458 10.52 18.82 19.82
CA SER A 458 10.96 20.21 19.65
C SER A 458 12.25 20.32 18.84
N ASP A 459 12.95 19.20 18.61
CA ASP A 459 14.17 19.17 17.84
C ASP A 459 13.88 19.41 16.34
N ARG A 460 14.26 20.60 15.88
CA ARG A 460 14.09 21.03 14.48
C ARG A 460 15.01 20.26 13.52
N SER A 461 16.02 19.54 14.01
CA SER A 461 16.87 18.69 13.17
C SER A 461 16.14 17.48 12.57
N ILE A 462 14.97 17.14 13.12
CA ILE A 462 14.07 16.06 12.65
C ILE A 462 12.98 16.64 11.71
N GLN A 463 12.95 17.96 11.48
CA GLN A 463 11.95 18.64 10.63
C GLN A 463 12.38 18.84 9.17
N LEU A 464 13.55 18.36 8.74
CA LEU A 464 14.09 18.66 7.39
C LEU A 464 14.41 17.40 6.59
#